data_AF-A0A7X6SR26-F1
#
_entry.id   AF-A0A7X6SR26-F1
#
_cell.length_a   1.000
_cell.length_b   1.000
_cell.length_c   1.000
_cell.angle_alpha   90.00
_cell.angle_beta   90.00
_cell.angle_gamma   90.00
#
_symmetry.space_group_name_H-M   'P 1'
#
loop_
_entity.id
_entity.type
_entity.pdbx_description
1 polymer ?
#
loop_
_entity_poly.entity_id
_entity_poly.type
_entity_poly.pdbx_seq_one_letter_code
_entity_poly.pdbx_strand_id
1 'polypeptide(L)'
;MKNDFCEALKANDRKRLQEIADSVLGSLDIKANQQMNFEKIETWISSNNCVASVFSSPYLLDTDPPVKEFILNLKDGSVRIIGLKLSPSRWEIIIK
;
A
#
# COMPACT_ATOMS: atom_id res chain seq x y z
N MET A 1 -18.20 2.64 -2.64
CA MET A 1 -16.76 2.85 -2.87
C MET A 1 -15.93 1.68 -2.31
N LYS A 2 -16.20 0.42 -2.70
CA LYS A 2 -15.46 -0.77 -2.21
C LYS A 2 -14.84 -1.64 -3.32
N ASN A 3 -15.05 -1.28 -4.60
CA ASN A 3 -14.56 -2.08 -5.74
C ASN A 3 -13.31 -1.48 -6.39
N ASP A 4 -13.05 -0.18 -6.17
CA ASP A 4 -12.06 0.59 -6.92
C ASP A 4 -10.61 0.14 -6.65
N PHE A 5 -10.27 -0.28 -5.43
CA PHE A 5 -8.90 -0.72 -5.10
C PHE A 5 -8.55 -2.03 -5.82
N CYS A 6 -9.46 -3.01 -5.75
CA CYS A 6 -9.23 -4.33 -6.32
C CYS A 6 -9.19 -4.30 -7.84
N GLU A 7 -10.06 -3.49 -8.46
CA GLU A 7 -10.03 -3.27 -9.91
C GLU A 7 -8.73 -2.58 -10.33
N ALA A 8 -8.33 -1.51 -9.63
CA ALA A 8 -7.11 -0.79 -9.93
C ALA A 8 -5.85 -1.66 -9.73
N LEU A 9 -5.83 -2.52 -8.71
CA LEU A 9 -4.75 -3.49 -8.47
C LEU A 9 -4.64 -4.54 -9.57
N LYS A 10 -5.76 -5.05 -10.06
CA LYS A 10 -5.79 -6.02 -11.17
C LYS A 10 -5.39 -5.39 -12.49
N ALA A 11 -5.85 -4.16 -12.74
CA ALA A 11 -5.55 -3.40 -13.94
C ALA A 11 -4.14 -2.75 -13.92
N ASN A 12 -3.41 -2.83 -12.80
CA ASN A 12 -2.16 -2.10 -12.57
C ASN A 12 -2.33 -0.57 -12.79
N ASP A 13 -3.50 -0.04 -12.43
CA ASP A 13 -3.82 1.39 -12.53
C ASP A 13 -3.18 2.15 -11.37
N ARG A 14 -1.92 2.52 -11.58
CA ARG A 14 -1.10 3.26 -10.62
C ARG A 14 -1.72 4.58 -10.21
N LYS A 15 -2.34 5.31 -11.14
CA LYS A 15 -2.94 6.61 -10.84
C LYS A 15 -4.13 6.43 -9.92
N ARG A 16 -5.02 5.47 -10.24
CA ARG A 16 -6.19 5.21 -9.41
C ARG A 16 -5.81 4.69 -8.03
N LEU A 17 -4.80 3.82 -7.95
CA LEU A 17 -4.29 3.35 -6.66
C LEU A 17 -3.70 4.49 -5.82
N GLN A 18 -2.96 5.42 -6.45
CA GLN A 18 -2.45 6.60 -5.76
C GLN A 18 -3.60 7.47 -5.22
N GLU A 19 -4.65 7.73 -6.01
CA GLU A 19 -5.81 8.52 -5.56
C GLU A 19 -6.52 7.88 -4.36
N ILE A 20 -6.69 6.55 -4.39
CA ILE A 20 -7.30 5.80 -3.27
C ILE A 20 -6.37 5.88 -2.05
N ALA A 21 -5.07 5.68 -2.25
CA ALA A 21 -4.09 5.77 -1.18
C ALA A 21 -4.02 7.16 -0.57
N ASP A 22 -4.04 8.24 -1.36
CA ASP A 22 -4.00 9.61 -0.84
C ASP A 22 -5.17 9.88 0.12
N SER A 23 -6.35 9.31 -0.14
CA SER A 23 -7.52 9.45 0.75
C SER A 23 -7.35 8.78 2.12
N VAL A 24 -6.56 7.69 2.19
CA VAL A 24 -6.36 6.90 3.42
C VAL A 24 -5.06 7.29 4.10
N LEU A 25 -3.97 7.29 3.34
CA LEU A 25 -2.61 7.57 3.79
C LEU A 25 -2.39 9.05 4.10
N GLY A 26 -3.11 9.96 3.44
CA GLY A 26 -3.07 11.39 3.74
C GLY A 26 -3.58 11.74 5.14
N SER A 27 -4.32 10.83 5.78
CA SER A 27 -4.77 10.98 7.18
C SER A 27 -3.77 10.44 8.21
N LEU A 28 -2.69 9.77 7.77
CA LEU A 28 -1.68 9.23 8.67
C LEU A 28 -0.74 10.34 9.13
N ASP A 29 -0.57 10.47 10.44
CA ASP A 29 0.42 11.37 11.01
C ASP A 29 1.83 10.84 10.71
N ILE A 30 2.56 11.55 9.86
CA ILE A 30 3.93 11.22 9.47
C ILE A 30 4.88 11.29 10.67
N LYS A 31 4.53 12.06 11.72
CA LYS A 31 5.31 12.16 12.97
C LYS A 31 4.99 11.03 13.96
N ALA A 32 3.91 10.28 13.74
CA ALA A 32 3.62 9.10 14.54
C ALA A 32 4.65 7.99 14.27
N ASN A 33 4.72 7.01 15.17
CA ASN A 33 5.62 5.87 15.03
C ASN A 33 5.39 5.17 13.68
N GLN A 34 6.48 4.98 12.91
CA GLN A 34 6.44 4.31 11.61
C GLN A 34 5.80 2.93 11.67
N GLN A 35 6.07 2.16 12.73
CA GLN A 35 5.47 0.84 12.91
C GLN A 35 3.95 0.92 12.98
N MET A 36 3.41 1.90 13.72
CA MET A 36 1.96 2.13 13.82
C MET A 36 1.36 2.53 12.47
N ASN A 37 2.07 3.35 11.68
CA ASN A 37 1.63 3.72 10.35
C ASN A 37 1.62 2.51 9.40
N PHE A 38 2.64 1.64 9.46
CA PHE A 38 2.68 0.41 8.66
C PHE A 38 1.56 -0.56 9.03
N GLU A 39 1.25 -0.72 10.32
CA GLU A 39 0.13 -1.55 10.78
C GLU A 39 -1.23 -1.03 10.27
N LYS A 40 -1.42 0.30 10.26
CA LYS A 40 -2.62 0.93 9.70
C LYS A 40 -2.73 0.69 8.19
N ILE A 41 -1.61 0.81 7.47
CA ILE A 41 -1.54 0.53 6.03
C ILE A 41 -1.88 -0.93 5.76
N GLU A 42 -1.27 -1.86 6.49
CA GLU A 42 -1.49 -3.29 6.34
C GLU A 42 -2.95 -3.66 6.61
N THR A 43 -3.55 -3.07 7.65
CA THR A 43 -4.96 -3.23 7.99
C THR A 43 -5.86 -2.71 6.86
N TRP A 44 -5.55 -1.53 6.31
CA TRP A 44 -6.29 -0.96 5.19
C TRP A 44 -6.24 -1.87 3.96
N ILE A 45 -5.04 -2.32 3.55
CA ILE A 45 -4.87 -3.22 2.40
C ILE A 45 -5.67 -4.51 2.63
N SER A 46 -5.50 -5.13 3.81
CA SER A 46 -6.17 -6.38 4.19
C SER A 46 -7.70 -6.26 4.26
N SER A 47 -8.24 -5.06 4.45
CA SER A 47 -9.69 -4.82 4.48
C SER A 47 -10.36 -4.91 3.10
N ASN A 48 -9.58 -4.95 2.01
CA ASN A 48 -10.09 -5.06 0.65
C ASN A 48 -10.49 -6.51 0.30
N ASN A 49 -11.66 -6.68 -0.31
CA ASN A 49 -12.27 -8.00 -0.50
C ASN A 49 -11.47 -8.97 -1.39
N CYS A 50 -10.64 -8.47 -2.31
CA CYS A 50 -9.80 -9.27 -3.19
C CYS A 50 -8.52 -9.78 -2.51
N VAL A 51 -8.14 -9.19 -1.37
CA VAL A 51 -6.93 -9.56 -0.64
C VAL A 51 -7.24 -10.73 0.27
N ALA A 52 -6.42 -11.77 0.22
CA ALA A 52 -6.48 -12.94 1.09
C ALA A 52 -5.54 -12.78 2.29
N SER A 53 -4.33 -12.30 2.05
CA SER A 53 -3.35 -11.96 3.09
C SER A 53 -2.39 -10.87 2.60
N VAL A 54 -1.82 -10.13 3.56
CA VAL A 54 -0.80 -9.10 3.34
C VAL A 54 0.39 -9.43 4.21
N PHE A 55 1.60 -9.27 3.67
CA PHE A 55 2.84 -9.34 4.42
C PHE A 55 3.63 -8.06 4.18
N SER A 56 3.91 -7.28 5.22
CA SER A 56 4.84 -6.17 5.12
C SER A 56 6.29 -6.68 5.18
N SER A 57 7.13 -6.24 4.25
CA SER A 57 8.57 -6.50 4.32
C SER A 57 9.10 -5.93 5.64
N PRO A 58 9.87 -6.68 6.45
CA PRO A 58 10.40 -6.15 7.71
C PRO A 58 11.34 -4.97 7.50
N TYR A 59 11.96 -4.87 6.32
CA TYR A 59 12.95 -3.85 5.99
C TYR A 59 12.42 -2.85 4.96
N LEU A 60 12.98 -1.65 4.99
CA LEU A 60 12.90 -0.72 3.87
C LEU A 60 13.92 -1.15 2.81
N LEU A 61 13.55 -1.05 1.54
CA LEU A 61 14.52 -1.15 0.47
C LEU A 61 15.44 0.06 0.49
N ASP A 62 16.73 -0.19 0.25
CA ASP A 62 17.77 0.82 0.11
C ASP A 62 17.64 1.54 -1.24
N THR A 63 16.60 2.37 -1.34
CA THR A 63 16.30 3.24 -2.48
C THR A 63 16.30 4.69 -2.02
N ASP A 64 16.52 5.62 -2.93
CA ASP A 64 16.37 7.05 -2.65
C ASP A 64 15.10 7.61 -3.34
N PRO A 65 14.01 7.90 -2.61
CA PRO A 65 13.80 7.70 -1.17
C PRO A 65 13.47 6.23 -0.79
N PRO A 66 13.58 5.84 0.50
CA PRO A 66 13.35 4.47 0.94
C PRO A 66 11.92 3.98 0.69
N VAL A 67 11.78 2.70 0.31
CA VAL A 67 10.49 2.07 -0.02
C VAL A 67 10.18 0.94 0.96
N LYS A 68 8.98 0.94 1.55
CA LYS A 68 8.40 -0.21 2.26
C LYS A 68 7.57 -1.03 1.30
N GLU A 69 7.81 -2.34 1.19
CA GLU A 69 7.01 -3.21 0.33
C GLU A 69 5.97 -4.00 1.13
N PHE A 70 4.78 -4.14 0.54
CA PHE A 70 3.69 -4.99 1.00
C PHE A 70 3.44 -6.04 -0.08
N ILE A 71 3.55 -7.31 0.29
CA ILE A 71 3.26 -8.46 -0.56
C ILE A 71 1.81 -8.86 -0.32
N LEU A 72 0.99 -8.76 -1.36
CA LEU A 72 -0.45 -9.06 -1.33
C LEU A 72 -0.69 -10.40 -2.01
N ASN A 73 -1.22 -11.37 -1.28
CA ASN A 73 -1.79 -12.57 -1.88
C ASN A 73 -3.27 -12.31 -2.16
N LEU A 74 -3.68 -12.42 -3.41
CA LEU A 74 -5.05 -12.21 -3.83
C LEU A 74 -5.84 -13.52 -3.80
N LYS A 75 -7.16 -13.41 -3.62
CA LYS A 75 -8.07 -14.56 -3.60
C LYS A 75 -8.17 -15.31 -4.92
N ASP A 76 -7.73 -14.70 -6.01
CA ASP A 76 -7.60 -15.35 -7.32
C ASP A 76 -6.26 -16.12 -7.48
N GLY A 77 -5.45 -16.20 -6.42
CA GLY A 77 -4.17 -16.90 -6.40
C GLY A 77 -2.99 -16.08 -6.94
N SER A 78 -3.24 -14.87 -7.45
CA SER A 78 -2.16 -13.99 -7.90
C SER A 78 -1.47 -13.26 -6.76
N VAL A 79 -0.20 -12.92 -6.96
CA VAL A 79 0.60 -12.11 -6.03
C VAL A 79 0.81 -10.72 -6.63
N ARG A 80 0.73 -9.69 -5.80
CA ARG A 80 1.03 -8.30 -6.15
C ARG A 80 1.92 -7.67 -5.09
N ILE A 81 2.78 -6.76 -5.51
CA ILE A 81 3.64 -6.01 -4.58
C ILE A 81 3.29 -4.54 -4.68
N ILE A 82 2.94 -3.95 -3.54
CA ILE A 82 2.77 -2.50 -3.39
C ILE A 82 3.96 -1.99 -2.59
N GLY A 83 4.81 -1.19 -3.22
CA GLY A 83 5.79 -0.35 -2.55
C GLY A 83 5.15 0.95 -2.10
N LEU A 84 5.50 1.42 -0.92
CA LEU A 84 5.18 2.75 -0.42
C LEU A 84 6.48 3.47 -0.08
N LYS A 85 6.70 4.62 -0.72
CA LYS A 85 7.76 5.54 -0.32
C LYS A 85 7.17 6.70 0.46
N LEU A 86 7.84 7.09 1.54
CA LEU A 86 7.54 8.32 2.25
C LEU A 86 8.32 9.47 1.59
N SER A 87 7.60 10.31 0.86
CA SER A 87 8.13 11.58 0.37
C SER A 87 7.93 12.65 1.46
N PRO A 88 8.63 13.81 1.40
CA PRO A 88 8.66 14.80 2.50
C PRO A 88 7.29 15.27 3.01
N SER A 89 6.24 15.17 2.19
CA SER A 89 4.89 15.61 2.52
C SER A 89 3.78 14.58 2.27
N ARG A 90 4.09 13.39 1.72
CA ARG A 90 3.06 12.39 1.35
C ARG A 90 3.63 10.99 1.13
N TRP A 91 2.74 10.01 1.18
CA TRP A 91 3.02 8.64 0.75
C TRP A 91 2.80 8.48 -0.76
N GLU A 92 3.69 7.77 -1.44
CA GLU A 92 3.53 7.45 -2.86
C GLU A 92 3.56 5.93 -3.09
N ILE A 93 2.58 5.43 -3.85
CA ILE A 93 2.48 4.04 -4.27
C ILE A 93 3.41 3.75 -5.45
N ILE A 94 4.07 2.63 -5.36
CA ILE A 94 4.84 1.97 -6.41
C ILE A 94 4.22 0.59 -6.59
N ILE A 95 3.94 0.19 -7.84
CA ILE A 95 3.49 -1.17 -8.14
C ILE A 95 4.59 -1.88 -8.90
N LYS A 96 5.01 -3.04 -8.38
CA LYS A 96 5.95 -3.96 -9.02
C LYS A 96 5.23 -5.20 -9.51
#